data_AF-A0A3M2DFX1-F1
#
_entry.id   AF-A0A3M2DFX1-F1
#
_cell.length_a   1.000
_cell.length_b   1.000
_cell.length_c   1.000
_cell.angle_alpha   90.00
_cell.angle_beta   90.00
_cell.angle_gamma   90.00
#
_symmetry.space_group_name_H-M   'P 1'
#
loop_
_entity.id
_entity.type
_entity.pdbx_description
1 polymer ?
#
loop_
_entity_poly.entity_id
_entity_poly.type
_entity_poly.pdbx_seq_one_letter_code
_entity_poly.pdbx_strand_id
1 'polypeptide(L)'
;MIQLFEQYDQNLRELRELEENDLPRSLRLFNIRIRLAIDIQIDFKGQISLTKTKEVRDTYVSLIQLMELWNAYEALSHYVSEVTEHVAKGVTKSKIYPQKFLKEVDSLPVLQATSQKIYHTFKNSRTFKEDFENYIGRIVNDEKLSKSLKEDASSVHKYVKQEKQSISGIEMLSLIYVERNMYYHNGETAKMGMRYSNRRKLIGWYKDALLDNVLKVANAVVSEQIEANR
;
A
#
# COMPACT_ATOMS: atom_id res chain seq x y z
N MET A 1 -7.94 -3.93 11.52
CA MET A 1 -8.22 -4.68 10.27
C MET A 1 -9.65 -5.21 10.20
N ILE A 2 -10.03 -6.30 10.91
CA ILE A 2 -11.39 -6.90 10.81
C ILE A 2 -12.49 -5.85 11.07
N GLN A 3 -12.38 -5.10 12.17
CA GLN A 3 -13.33 -4.03 12.52
C GLN A 3 -13.48 -2.94 11.44
N LEU A 4 -12.38 -2.55 10.78
CA LEU A 4 -12.44 -1.53 9.71
C LEU A 4 -13.17 -2.04 8.47
N PHE A 5 -13.01 -3.33 8.16
CA PHE A 5 -13.70 -3.96 7.04
C PHE A 5 -15.18 -4.18 7.35
N GLU A 6 -15.51 -4.61 8.57
CA GLU A 6 -16.90 -4.74 9.03
C GLU A 6 -17.63 -3.39 9.00
N GLN A 7 -16.97 -2.32 9.46
CA GLN A 7 -17.50 -0.97 9.36
C GLN A 7 -17.73 -0.57 7.89
N TYR A 8 -16.77 -0.87 7.01
CA TYR A 8 -16.92 -0.59 5.58
C TYR A 8 -18.10 -1.36 4.96
N ASP A 9 -18.24 -2.64 5.30
CA ASP A 9 -19.34 -3.48 4.81
C ASP A 9 -20.69 -2.98 5.31
N GLN A 10 -20.78 -2.53 6.55
CA GLN A 10 -21.98 -1.91 7.11
C GLN A 10 -22.34 -0.62 6.37
N ASN A 11 -21.38 0.31 6.23
CA ASN A 11 -21.57 1.56 5.51
C ASN A 11 -21.99 1.31 4.05
N LEU A 12 -21.38 0.34 3.38
CA LEU A 12 -21.71 -0.01 2.00
C LEU A 12 -23.15 -0.54 1.86
N ARG A 13 -23.64 -1.32 2.84
CA ARG A 13 -25.03 -1.81 2.86
C ARG A 13 -26.01 -0.66 3.04
N GLU A 14 -25.73 0.24 3.99
CA GLU A 14 -26.56 1.42 4.22
C GLU A 14 -26.63 2.32 2.98
N LEU A 15 -25.49 2.65 2.37
CA LEU A 15 -25.47 3.44 1.14
C LEU A 15 -26.27 2.77 0.01
N ARG A 16 -26.18 1.43 -0.10
CA ARG A 16 -26.93 0.67 -1.09
C ARG A 16 -28.45 0.80 -0.89
N GLU A 17 -28.91 0.80 0.35
CA GLU A 17 -30.33 0.98 0.68
C GLU A 17 -30.80 2.39 0.32
N LEU A 18 -29.99 3.41 0.59
CA LEU A 18 -30.29 4.80 0.23
C LEU A 18 -30.33 5.03 -1.29
N GLU A 19 -29.44 4.39 -2.05
CA GLU A 19 -29.37 4.51 -3.51
C GLU A 19 -30.24 3.48 -4.26
N GLU A 20 -31.22 2.85 -3.59
CA GLU A 20 -32.15 1.86 -4.18
C GLU A 20 -31.44 0.74 -4.98
N ASN A 21 -30.26 0.33 -4.52
CA ASN A 21 -29.34 -0.65 -5.15
C ASN A 21 -28.53 -0.17 -6.37
N ASP A 22 -28.52 1.11 -6.74
CA ASP A 22 -27.74 1.63 -7.86
C ASP A 22 -26.39 2.27 -7.46
N LEU A 23 -25.56 1.50 -6.74
CA LEU A 23 -24.22 1.96 -6.34
C LEU A 23 -23.36 2.37 -7.55
N PRO A 24 -22.56 3.46 -7.47
CA PRO A 24 -21.61 3.86 -8.50
C PRO A 24 -20.73 2.70 -8.97
N ARG A 25 -20.54 2.60 -10.29
CA ARG A 25 -19.73 1.51 -10.88
C ARG A 25 -18.32 1.44 -10.29
N SER A 26 -17.69 2.59 -10.06
CA SER A 26 -16.36 2.72 -9.45
C SER A 26 -16.32 2.15 -8.02
N LEU A 27 -17.33 2.43 -7.20
CA LEU A 27 -17.48 1.84 -5.86
C LEU A 27 -17.66 0.32 -5.91
N ARG A 28 -18.50 -0.19 -6.83
CA ARG A 28 -18.66 -1.63 -7.05
C ARG A 28 -17.35 -2.30 -7.43
N LEU A 29 -16.57 -1.69 -8.33
CA LEU A 29 -15.25 -2.18 -8.73
C LEU A 29 -14.26 -2.18 -7.57
N PHE A 30 -14.23 -1.12 -6.77
CA PHE A 30 -13.42 -1.08 -5.55
C PHE A 30 -13.79 -2.22 -4.59
N ASN A 31 -15.09 -2.40 -4.29
CA ASN A 31 -15.57 -3.46 -3.39
C ASN A 31 -15.14 -4.87 -3.86
N ILE A 32 -15.21 -5.15 -5.17
CA ILE A 32 -14.72 -6.41 -5.75
C ILE A 32 -13.22 -6.57 -5.52
N ARG A 33 -12.43 -5.52 -5.79
CA ARG A 33 -10.97 -5.55 -5.68
C ARG A 33 -10.50 -5.72 -4.24
N ILE A 34 -11.10 -5.00 -3.28
CA ILE A 34 -10.68 -5.07 -1.88
C ILE A 34 -10.99 -6.43 -1.27
N ARG A 35 -12.16 -7.02 -1.57
CA ARG A 35 -12.50 -8.38 -1.16
C ARG A 35 -11.56 -9.41 -1.75
N LEU A 36 -11.29 -9.32 -3.05
CA LEU A 36 -10.30 -10.17 -3.70
C LEU A 36 -8.94 -10.04 -2.98
N ALA A 37 -8.45 -8.83 -2.74
CA ALA A 37 -7.15 -8.62 -2.12
C ALA A 37 -7.04 -9.15 -0.68
N ILE A 38 -8.16 -9.16 0.07
CA ILE A 38 -8.24 -9.72 1.42
C ILE A 38 -8.29 -11.26 1.38
N ASP A 39 -9.14 -11.82 0.53
CA ASP A 39 -9.47 -13.25 0.53
C ASP A 39 -8.57 -14.09 -0.40
N ILE A 40 -7.72 -13.46 -1.22
CA ILE A 40 -6.92 -14.17 -2.22
C ILE A 40 -5.97 -15.18 -1.58
N GLN A 41 -6.11 -16.43 -2.02
CA GLN A 41 -5.20 -17.52 -1.74
C GLN A 41 -4.40 -17.86 -3.00
N ILE A 42 -3.08 -17.85 -2.87
CA ILE A 42 -2.16 -18.10 -3.98
C ILE A 42 -1.32 -19.31 -3.62
N ASP A 43 -1.31 -20.29 -4.50
CA ASP A 43 -0.47 -21.47 -4.39
C ASP A 43 0.34 -21.68 -5.67
N PHE A 44 1.58 -22.13 -5.50
CA PHE A 44 2.50 -22.41 -6.60
C PHE A 44 2.55 -23.92 -6.82
N LYS A 45 1.90 -24.40 -7.89
CA LYS A 45 1.96 -25.81 -8.28
C LYS A 45 3.22 -26.06 -9.13
N GLY A 46 4.13 -26.90 -8.63
CA GLY A 46 5.30 -27.40 -9.37
C GLY A 46 6.67 -27.04 -8.79
N GLN A 47 7.74 -27.64 -9.35
CA GLN A 47 9.14 -27.41 -8.98
C GLN A 47 9.86 -26.44 -9.94
N ILE A 48 9.18 -25.38 -10.39
CA ILE A 48 9.82 -24.39 -11.26
C ILE A 48 10.98 -23.71 -10.50
N SER A 49 12.11 -23.47 -11.19
CA SER A 49 13.40 -23.12 -10.60
C SER A 49 13.39 -21.95 -9.62
N LEU A 50 12.48 -20.99 -9.81
CA LEU A 50 12.40 -19.75 -9.04
C LEU A 50 11.58 -19.87 -7.75
N THR A 51 10.80 -20.93 -7.54
CA THR A 51 9.91 -21.09 -6.38
C THR A 51 10.19 -22.36 -5.59
N LYS A 52 11.43 -22.87 -5.66
CA LYS A 52 11.82 -24.16 -5.06
C LYS A 52 11.67 -24.21 -3.52
N THR A 53 12.02 -23.14 -2.82
CA THR A 53 11.93 -23.10 -1.35
C THR A 53 10.63 -22.43 -0.89
N LYS A 54 10.14 -22.82 0.30
CA LYS A 54 8.96 -22.22 0.92
C LYS A 54 9.13 -20.72 1.12
N GLU A 55 10.31 -20.28 1.57
CA GLU A 55 10.59 -18.87 1.83
C GLU A 55 10.43 -18.00 0.57
N VAL A 56 10.89 -18.50 -0.58
CA VAL A 56 10.76 -17.80 -1.86
C VAL A 56 9.30 -17.75 -2.29
N ARG A 57 8.59 -18.89 -2.23
CA ARG A 57 7.14 -18.95 -2.51
C ARG A 57 6.36 -17.95 -1.68
N ASP A 58 6.55 -17.98 -0.37
CA ASP A 58 5.84 -17.11 0.57
C ASP A 58 6.12 -15.62 0.29
N THR A 59 7.33 -15.29 -0.18
CA THR A 59 7.67 -13.91 -0.58
C THR A 59 6.93 -13.49 -1.84
N TYR A 60 6.90 -14.35 -2.88
CA TYR A 60 6.12 -14.07 -4.09
C TYR A 60 4.62 -13.96 -3.81
N VAL A 61 4.07 -14.86 -2.98
CA VAL A 61 2.67 -14.77 -2.52
C VAL A 61 2.41 -13.41 -1.86
N SER A 62 3.27 -13.01 -0.93
CA SER A 62 3.13 -11.73 -0.23
C SER A 62 3.20 -10.54 -1.18
N LEU A 63 4.09 -10.60 -2.18
CA LEU A 63 4.24 -9.54 -3.19
C LEU A 63 3.00 -9.43 -4.07
N ILE A 64 2.47 -10.54 -4.59
CA ILE A 64 1.25 -10.54 -5.41
C ILE A 64 0.06 -10.05 -4.60
N GLN A 65 -0.05 -10.43 -3.32
CA GLN A 65 -1.09 -9.89 -2.44
C GLN A 65 -0.96 -8.37 -2.24
N LEU A 66 0.25 -7.85 -2.11
CA LEU A 66 0.48 -6.39 -2.06
C LEU A 66 0.04 -5.72 -3.37
N MET A 67 0.25 -6.37 -4.51
CA MET A 67 -0.17 -5.85 -5.82
C MET A 67 -1.69 -5.77 -5.95
N GLU A 68 -2.42 -6.81 -5.52
CA GLU A 68 -3.89 -6.76 -5.53
C GLU A 68 -4.45 -5.70 -4.58
N LEU A 69 -3.81 -5.50 -3.41
CA LEU A 69 -4.17 -4.39 -2.53
C LEU A 69 -3.91 -3.03 -3.18
N TRP A 70 -2.83 -2.88 -3.95
CA TRP A 70 -2.58 -1.65 -4.70
C TRP A 70 -3.65 -1.42 -5.78
N ASN A 71 -4.06 -2.47 -6.49
CA ASN A 71 -5.15 -2.37 -7.48
C ASN A 71 -6.46 -1.92 -6.82
N ALA A 72 -6.74 -2.38 -5.59
CA ALA A 72 -7.88 -1.90 -4.81
C ALA A 72 -7.73 -0.41 -4.42
N TYR A 73 -6.53 0.02 -4.01
CA TYR A 73 -6.24 1.44 -3.76
C TYR A 73 -6.45 2.33 -5.00
N GLU A 74 -6.01 1.89 -6.18
CA GLU A 74 -6.25 2.62 -7.44
C GLU A 74 -7.76 2.68 -7.76
N ALA A 75 -8.49 1.57 -7.60
CA ALA A 75 -9.94 1.55 -7.80
C ALA A 75 -10.67 2.49 -6.84
N LEU A 76 -10.27 2.53 -5.56
CA LEU A 76 -10.80 3.47 -4.58
C LEU A 76 -10.56 4.91 -5.03
N SER A 77 -9.36 5.23 -5.49
CA SER A 77 -9.04 6.60 -5.93
C SER A 77 -9.92 7.10 -7.07
N HIS A 78 -10.30 6.21 -7.99
CA HIS A 78 -11.23 6.54 -9.05
C HIS A 78 -12.61 6.89 -8.47
N TYR A 79 -13.14 6.06 -7.57
CA TYR A 79 -14.39 6.36 -6.88
C TYR A 79 -14.34 7.69 -6.10
N VAL A 80 -13.31 7.88 -5.27
CA VAL A 80 -13.16 9.12 -4.48
C VAL A 80 -13.09 10.35 -5.37
N SER A 81 -12.43 10.26 -6.54
CA SER A 81 -12.35 11.35 -7.51
C SER A 81 -13.67 11.66 -8.25
N GLU A 82 -14.59 10.70 -8.29
CA GLU A 82 -15.92 10.88 -8.90
C GLU A 82 -16.89 11.56 -7.93
N VAL A 83 -16.77 11.28 -6.62
CA VAL A 83 -17.76 11.72 -5.61
C VAL A 83 -17.27 12.82 -4.68
N THR A 84 -15.96 13.10 -4.63
CA THR A 84 -15.37 14.11 -3.74
C THR A 84 -14.19 14.85 -4.40
N GLU A 85 -13.72 15.93 -3.75
CA GLU A 85 -12.51 16.66 -4.16
C GLU A 85 -11.24 16.18 -3.43
N HIS A 86 -11.30 15.06 -2.71
CA HIS A 86 -10.18 14.56 -1.91
C HIS A 86 -9.04 13.91 -2.71
N VAL A 87 -9.11 13.94 -4.05
CA VAL A 87 -8.06 13.45 -4.95
C VAL A 87 -7.37 14.62 -5.65
N ALA A 88 -6.07 14.74 -5.42
CA ALA A 88 -5.22 15.70 -6.11
C ALA A 88 -4.98 15.29 -7.58
N LYS A 89 -5.07 16.27 -8.49
CA LYS A 89 -4.84 16.09 -9.94
C LYS A 89 -3.38 16.33 -10.30
N GLY A 90 -2.86 15.59 -11.29
CA GLY A 90 -1.50 15.79 -11.83
C GLY A 90 -0.35 15.32 -10.93
N VAL A 91 -0.65 14.62 -9.83
CA VAL A 91 0.34 14.08 -8.89
C VAL A 91 0.65 12.62 -9.18
N THR A 92 1.73 12.09 -8.58
CA THR A 92 2.05 10.66 -8.67
C THR A 92 0.97 9.81 -7.98
N LYS A 93 0.77 8.58 -8.46
CA LYS A 93 -0.25 7.66 -7.91
C LYS A 93 -0.12 7.38 -6.41
N SER A 94 1.10 7.47 -5.87
CA SER A 94 1.36 7.33 -4.43
C SER A 94 0.98 8.55 -3.59
N LYS A 95 0.69 9.70 -4.20
CA LYS A 95 0.44 10.99 -3.54
C LYS A 95 -0.93 11.60 -3.90
N ILE A 96 -1.84 10.78 -4.42
CA ILE A 96 -3.17 11.22 -4.86
C ILE A 96 -4.03 11.80 -3.73
N TYR A 97 -3.87 11.31 -2.50
CA TYR A 97 -4.61 11.82 -1.35
C TYR A 97 -3.77 12.89 -0.65
N PRO A 98 -4.27 14.14 -0.49
CA PRO A 98 -3.58 15.17 0.24
C PRO A 98 -3.30 14.76 1.69
N GLN A 99 -2.16 15.19 2.23
CA GLN A 99 -1.77 14.88 3.61
C GLN A 99 -2.82 15.34 4.63
N LYS A 100 -3.48 16.47 4.37
CA LYS A 100 -4.56 17.01 5.22
C LYS A 100 -5.71 16.00 5.34
N PHE A 101 -6.19 15.49 4.20
CA PHE A 101 -7.26 14.50 4.16
C PHE A 101 -6.84 13.19 4.85
N LEU A 102 -5.63 12.68 4.55
CA LEU A 102 -5.13 11.47 5.22
C LEU A 102 -5.03 11.62 6.74
N LYS A 103 -4.78 12.84 7.25
CA LYS A 103 -4.79 13.13 8.69
C LYS A 103 -6.20 13.16 9.25
N GLU A 104 -7.16 13.75 8.53
CA GLU A 104 -8.57 13.84 8.93
C GLU A 104 -9.20 12.45 9.07
N VAL A 105 -8.93 11.53 8.14
CA VAL A 105 -9.44 10.15 8.19
C VAL A 105 -8.58 9.20 9.05
N ASP A 106 -7.64 9.76 9.84
CA ASP A 106 -6.73 9.02 10.72
C ASP A 106 -5.93 7.91 10.00
N SER A 107 -5.62 8.11 8.72
CA SER A 107 -4.80 7.18 7.93
C SER A 107 -3.31 7.52 7.97
N LEU A 108 -2.97 8.81 8.01
CA LEU A 108 -1.59 9.27 8.06
C LEU A 108 -0.80 8.67 9.26
N PRO A 109 -1.37 8.55 10.48
CA PRO A 109 -0.68 7.91 11.60
C PRO A 109 -0.34 6.43 11.35
N VAL A 110 -1.14 5.69 10.57
CA VAL A 110 -0.85 4.30 10.19
C VAL A 110 0.41 4.22 9.33
N LEU A 111 0.54 5.12 8.37
CA LEU A 111 1.72 5.20 7.49
C LEU A 111 2.97 5.62 8.28
N GLN A 112 2.82 6.55 9.23
CA GLN A 112 3.89 6.97 10.12
C GLN A 112 4.33 5.83 11.06
N ALA A 113 3.38 5.08 11.64
CA ALA A 113 3.67 3.92 12.47
C ALA A 113 4.45 2.85 11.69
N THR A 114 4.16 2.67 10.41
CA THR A 114 4.90 1.76 9.53
C THR A 114 6.33 2.21 9.30
N SER A 115 6.53 3.52 9.06
CA SER A 115 7.86 4.12 8.98
C SER A 115 8.67 3.90 10.27
N GLN A 116 8.02 4.04 11.42
CA GLN A 116 8.63 3.78 12.73
C GLN A 116 9.00 2.29 12.89
N LYS A 117 8.14 1.35 12.50
CA LYS A 117 8.46 -0.10 12.52
C LYS A 117 9.73 -0.42 11.73
N ILE A 118 9.88 0.19 10.54
CA ILE A 118 11.07 0.04 9.70
C ILE A 118 12.29 0.61 10.42
N TYR A 119 12.21 1.84 10.94
CA TYR A 119 13.30 2.47 11.69
C TYR A 119 13.76 1.63 12.89
N HIS A 120 12.83 1.18 13.74
CA HIS A 120 13.18 0.36 14.91
C HIS A 120 13.83 -0.96 14.50
N THR A 121 13.35 -1.61 13.44
CA THR A 121 13.98 -2.85 12.95
C THR A 121 15.35 -2.59 12.33
N PHE A 122 15.50 -1.50 11.58
CA PHE A 122 16.78 -1.07 10.99
C PHE A 122 17.84 -0.83 12.08
N LYS A 123 17.48 -0.18 13.18
CA LYS A 123 18.38 0.06 14.31
C LYS A 123 18.79 -1.23 15.02
N ASN A 124 17.87 -2.17 15.17
CA ASN A 124 18.03 -3.33 16.06
C ASN A 124 18.45 -4.63 15.34
N SER A 125 18.48 -4.65 14.01
CA SER A 125 18.87 -5.84 13.25
C SER A 125 19.91 -5.47 12.19
N ARG A 126 21.18 -5.83 12.45
CA ARG A 126 22.28 -5.67 11.49
C ARG A 126 21.93 -6.23 10.12
N THR A 127 21.31 -7.40 10.11
CA THR A 127 21.03 -8.12 8.89
C THR A 127 19.87 -7.47 8.11
N PHE A 128 18.87 -6.89 8.80
CA PHE A 128 17.84 -6.07 8.15
C PHE A 128 18.41 -4.75 7.64
N LYS A 129 19.31 -4.12 8.40
CA LYS A 129 20.01 -2.90 7.98
C LYS A 129 20.72 -3.08 6.63
N GLU A 130 21.59 -4.08 6.54
CA GLU A 130 22.34 -4.39 5.31
C GLU A 130 21.38 -4.65 4.12
N ASP A 131 20.33 -5.46 4.32
CA ASP A 131 19.33 -5.73 3.30
C ASP A 131 18.56 -4.45 2.88
N PHE A 132 18.15 -3.62 3.85
CA PHE A 132 17.37 -2.42 3.59
C PHE A 132 18.20 -1.34 2.87
N GLU A 133 19.49 -1.21 3.19
CA GLU A 133 20.41 -0.33 2.46
C GLU A 133 20.55 -0.77 1.00
N ASN A 134 20.71 -2.08 0.74
CA ASN A 134 20.76 -2.63 -0.62
C ASN A 134 19.45 -2.40 -1.38
N TYR A 135 18.32 -2.61 -0.71
CA TYR A 135 17.00 -2.37 -1.27
C TYR A 135 16.80 -0.91 -1.69
N ILE A 136 17.08 0.06 -0.80
CA ILE A 136 16.97 1.47 -1.16
C ILE A 136 17.99 1.83 -2.24
N GLY A 137 19.21 1.31 -2.17
CA GLY A 137 20.24 1.52 -3.19
C GLY A 137 19.76 1.10 -4.58
N ARG A 138 19.09 -0.05 -4.70
CA ARG A 138 18.49 -0.49 -5.97
C ARG A 138 17.43 0.49 -6.46
N ILE A 139 16.54 0.96 -5.59
CA ILE A 139 15.48 1.91 -5.96
C ILE A 139 16.07 3.22 -6.47
N VAL A 140 17.01 3.79 -5.72
CA VAL A 140 17.61 5.10 -6.06
C VAL A 140 18.37 5.04 -7.38
N ASN A 141 19.01 3.90 -7.67
CA ASN A 141 19.81 3.71 -8.88
C ASN A 141 19.02 3.17 -10.09
N ASP A 142 17.74 2.82 -9.94
CA ASP A 142 16.94 2.26 -11.05
C ASP A 142 16.58 3.33 -12.09
N GLU A 143 17.08 3.22 -13.31
CA GLU A 143 16.90 4.24 -14.37
C GLU A 143 15.42 4.44 -14.81
N LYS A 144 14.55 3.45 -14.60
CA LYS A 144 13.15 3.48 -15.04
C LYS A 144 12.23 4.12 -14.01
N LEU A 145 12.66 4.26 -12.76
CA LEU A 145 11.87 4.91 -11.72
C LEU A 145 11.93 6.44 -11.82
N SER A 146 10.79 7.08 -11.57
CA SER A 146 10.69 8.54 -11.58
C SER A 146 11.51 9.17 -10.45
N LYS A 147 11.99 10.39 -10.69
CA LYS A 147 12.79 11.16 -9.72
C LYS A 147 12.09 11.30 -8.35
N SER A 148 10.79 11.60 -8.34
CA SER A 148 10.03 11.73 -7.09
C SER A 148 10.03 10.45 -6.26
N LEU A 149 9.95 9.27 -6.88
CA LEU A 149 9.95 8.01 -6.14
C LEU A 149 11.32 7.71 -5.53
N LYS A 150 12.39 8.04 -6.25
CA LYS A 150 13.77 7.94 -5.76
C LYS A 150 14.03 8.90 -4.59
N GLU A 151 13.49 10.11 -4.65
CA GLU A 151 13.59 11.12 -3.59
C GLU A 151 12.83 10.68 -2.32
N ASP A 152 11.65 10.08 -2.47
CA ASP A 152 10.89 9.52 -1.34
C ASP A 152 11.65 8.35 -0.70
N ALA A 153 12.20 7.43 -1.50
CA ALA A 153 13.03 6.32 -1.00
C ALA A 153 14.29 6.82 -0.27
N SER A 154 14.96 7.83 -0.83
CA SER A 154 16.10 8.48 -0.20
C SER A 154 15.72 9.17 1.12
N SER A 155 14.54 9.79 1.19
CA SER A 155 14.04 10.41 2.42
C SER A 155 13.82 9.39 3.53
N VAL A 156 13.25 8.22 3.20
CA VAL A 156 13.10 7.13 4.18
C VAL A 156 14.45 6.62 4.66
N HIS A 157 15.43 6.48 3.76
CA HIS A 157 16.77 6.04 4.12
C HIS A 157 17.49 7.02 5.05
N LYS A 158 17.45 8.32 4.74
CA LYS A 158 17.98 9.37 5.61
C LYS A 158 17.31 9.37 6.98
N TYR A 159 16.00 9.15 7.01
CA TYR A 159 15.25 9.06 8.25
C TYR A 159 15.69 7.87 9.11
N VAL A 160 15.80 6.66 8.54
CA VAL A 160 16.23 5.50 9.34
C VAL A 160 17.70 5.59 9.78
N LYS A 161 18.52 6.36 9.07
CA LYS A 161 19.90 6.71 9.44
C LYS A 161 20.02 7.89 10.42
N GLN A 162 18.90 8.51 10.79
CA GLN A 162 18.85 9.71 11.64
C GLN A 162 19.53 10.95 11.02
N GLU A 163 19.75 10.95 9.70
CA GLU A 163 20.18 12.12 8.92
C GLU A 163 19.01 13.08 8.63
N LYS A 164 17.77 12.59 8.80
CA LYS A 164 16.53 13.37 8.70
C LYS A 164 15.69 13.10 9.95
N GLN A 165 15.25 14.15 10.63
CA GLN A 165 14.52 14.03 11.90
C GLN A 165 13.13 13.38 11.75
N SER A 166 12.43 13.68 10.65
CA SER A 166 11.06 13.19 10.43
C SER A 166 10.75 13.01 8.94
N ILE A 167 9.75 12.16 8.68
CA ILE A 167 9.10 12.01 7.37
C ILE A 167 7.59 12.12 7.51
N SER A 168 6.90 12.40 6.41
CA SER A 168 5.44 12.62 6.47
C SER A 168 4.66 11.34 6.75
N GLY A 169 5.16 10.20 6.26
CA GLY A 169 4.48 8.91 6.21
C GLY A 169 4.02 8.56 4.79
N ILE A 170 3.74 9.55 3.94
CA ILE A 170 3.33 9.36 2.54
C ILE A 170 4.41 8.62 1.74
N GLU A 171 5.68 8.76 2.15
CA GLU A 171 6.80 8.02 1.56
C GLU A 171 6.58 6.50 1.59
N MET A 172 5.78 5.96 2.52
CA MET A 172 5.40 4.55 2.53
C MET A 172 4.55 4.16 1.32
N LEU A 173 3.57 4.99 0.93
CA LEU A 173 2.78 4.75 -0.28
C LEU A 173 3.67 4.82 -1.53
N SER A 174 4.67 5.71 -1.54
CA SER A 174 5.66 5.77 -2.61
C SER A 174 6.53 4.53 -2.68
N LEU A 175 7.02 4.00 -1.56
CA LEU A 175 7.78 2.75 -1.54
C LEU A 175 6.92 1.56 -2.00
N ILE A 176 5.65 1.51 -1.62
CA ILE A 176 4.71 0.48 -2.13
C ILE A 176 4.49 0.62 -3.64
N TYR A 177 4.36 1.84 -4.15
CA TYR A 177 4.24 2.04 -5.59
C TYR A 177 5.51 1.65 -6.35
N VAL A 178 6.69 1.87 -5.74
CA VAL A 178 7.96 1.39 -6.26
C VAL A 178 7.97 -0.14 -6.34
N GLU A 179 7.50 -0.85 -5.30
CA GLU A 179 7.34 -2.32 -5.35
C GLU A 179 6.56 -2.77 -6.57
N ARG A 180 5.43 -2.10 -6.83
CA ARG A 180 4.59 -2.38 -8.00
C ARG A 180 5.34 -2.16 -9.30
N ASN A 181 6.00 -1.03 -9.46
CA ASN A 181 6.68 -0.71 -10.71
C ASN A 181 7.85 -1.65 -10.96
N MET A 182 8.63 -1.97 -9.93
CA MET A 182 9.77 -2.87 -10.08
C MET A 182 9.32 -4.30 -10.37
N TYR A 183 8.26 -4.78 -9.73
CA TYR A 183 7.72 -6.11 -9.98
C TYR A 183 7.03 -6.22 -11.36
N TYR A 184 6.07 -5.35 -11.68
CA TYR A 184 5.28 -5.44 -12.91
C TYR A 184 6.01 -4.95 -14.16
N HIS A 185 6.81 -3.89 -14.05
CA HIS A 185 7.37 -3.22 -15.23
C HIS A 185 8.85 -3.54 -15.45
N ASN A 186 9.60 -3.81 -14.36
CA ASN A 186 11.02 -4.12 -14.48
C ASN A 186 11.30 -5.64 -14.44
N GLY A 187 10.29 -6.47 -14.13
CA GLY A 187 10.45 -7.93 -14.04
C GLY A 187 11.41 -8.35 -12.94
N GLU A 188 11.57 -7.52 -11.91
CA GLU A 188 12.53 -7.77 -10.83
C GLU A 188 12.16 -9.02 -10.04
N THR A 189 13.21 -9.72 -9.59
CA THR A 189 13.02 -10.90 -8.74
C THR A 189 12.45 -10.48 -7.39
N ALA A 190 11.72 -11.37 -6.71
CA ALA A 190 11.17 -11.06 -5.39
C ALA A 190 12.23 -10.67 -4.34
N LYS A 191 13.52 -11.01 -4.57
CA LYS A 191 14.63 -10.75 -3.65
C LYS A 191 14.97 -9.27 -3.54
N MET A 192 15.07 -8.55 -4.67
CA MET A 192 15.26 -7.09 -4.68
C MET A 192 16.41 -6.56 -3.79
N GLY A 193 17.52 -7.31 -3.70
CA GLY A 193 18.66 -6.93 -2.86
C GLY A 193 18.50 -7.23 -1.37
N MET A 194 17.37 -7.82 -0.94
CA MET A 194 17.10 -8.24 0.43
C MET A 194 17.04 -9.76 0.57
N ARG A 195 17.35 -10.31 1.73
CA ARG A 195 16.98 -11.72 2.02
C ARG A 195 15.46 -11.87 2.08
N TYR A 196 14.96 -13.02 1.62
CA TYR A 196 13.52 -13.29 1.45
C TYR A 196 12.73 -13.14 2.75
N SER A 197 13.26 -13.59 3.89
CA SER A 197 12.64 -13.40 5.21
C SER A 197 12.43 -11.94 5.59
N ASN A 198 13.46 -11.10 5.46
CA ASN A 198 13.35 -9.65 5.71
C ASN A 198 12.46 -8.97 4.69
N ARG A 199 12.52 -9.42 3.44
CA ARG A 199 11.69 -8.94 2.36
C ARG A 199 10.20 -9.18 2.61
N ARG A 200 9.86 -10.41 2.98
CA ARG A 200 8.50 -10.80 3.38
C ARG A 200 8.03 -9.98 4.58
N LYS A 201 8.89 -9.74 5.57
CA LYS A 201 8.58 -8.88 6.72
C LYS A 201 8.23 -7.46 6.28
N LEU A 202 9.04 -6.85 5.42
CA LEU A 202 8.81 -5.50 4.89
C LEU A 202 7.50 -5.42 4.09
N ILE A 203 7.28 -6.36 3.17
CA ILE A 203 6.05 -6.46 2.38
C ILE A 203 4.83 -6.66 3.29
N GLY A 204 4.96 -7.45 4.35
CA GLY A 204 3.90 -7.62 5.35
C GLY A 204 3.49 -6.28 5.98
N TRP A 205 4.46 -5.47 6.42
CA TRP A 205 4.16 -4.14 6.95
C TRP A 205 3.52 -3.21 5.92
N TYR A 206 3.98 -3.26 4.67
CA TYR A 206 3.38 -2.51 3.58
C TYR A 206 1.92 -2.91 3.32
N LYS A 207 1.63 -4.21 3.32
CA LYS A 207 0.27 -4.71 3.15
C LYS A 207 -0.65 -4.23 4.27
N ASP A 208 -0.22 -4.39 5.53
CA ASP A 208 -0.99 -3.97 6.69
C ASP A 208 -1.30 -2.47 6.62
N ALA A 209 -0.28 -1.66 6.33
CA ALA A 209 -0.42 -0.22 6.22
C ALA A 209 -1.35 0.20 5.08
N LEU A 210 -1.21 -0.42 3.91
CA LEU A 210 -2.02 -0.10 2.74
C LEU A 210 -3.48 -0.50 2.96
N LEU A 211 -3.74 -1.67 3.53
CA LEU A 211 -5.09 -2.15 3.80
C LEU A 211 -5.80 -1.24 4.81
N ASP A 212 -5.16 -0.92 5.93
CA ASP A 212 -5.74 0.01 6.92
C ASP A 212 -5.97 1.40 6.30
N ASN A 213 -5.03 1.91 5.50
CA ASN A 213 -5.20 3.18 4.79
C ASN A 213 -6.40 3.15 3.83
N VAL A 214 -6.52 2.10 3.01
CA VAL A 214 -7.61 1.93 2.04
C VAL A 214 -8.96 1.86 2.74
N LEU A 215 -9.07 1.08 3.82
CA LEU A 215 -10.33 0.95 4.54
C LEU A 215 -10.71 2.22 5.31
N LYS A 216 -9.74 2.95 5.87
CA LYS A 216 -10.02 4.25 6.51
C LYS A 216 -10.54 5.29 5.52
N VAL A 217 -9.88 5.42 4.37
CA VAL A 217 -10.35 6.32 3.30
C VAL A 217 -11.72 5.90 2.79
N ALA A 218 -11.93 4.60 2.52
CA ALA A 218 -13.22 4.11 2.03
C ALA A 218 -14.35 4.35 3.05
N ASN A 219 -14.12 4.07 4.33
CA ASN A 219 -15.11 4.33 5.39
C ASN A 219 -15.50 5.81 5.45
N ALA A 220 -14.51 6.72 5.44
CA ALA A 220 -14.78 8.15 5.51
C ALA A 220 -15.61 8.63 4.31
N VAL A 221 -15.19 8.28 3.09
CA VAL A 221 -15.87 8.74 1.86
C VAL A 221 -17.27 8.13 1.74
N VAL A 222 -17.45 6.85 2.05
CA VAL A 222 -18.78 6.23 2.03
C VAL A 222 -19.70 6.85 3.10
N SER A 223 -19.18 7.13 4.30
CA SER A 223 -19.95 7.85 5.33
C SER A 223 -20.40 9.24 4.86
N GLU A 224 -19.51 10.00 4.22
CA GLU A 224 -19.87 11.31 3.65
C GLU A 224 -20.98 11.19 2.60
N GLN A 225 -20.96 10.16 1.76
CA GLN A 225 -22.04 9.92 0.79
C GLN A 225 -23.36 9.52 1.46
N ILE A 226 -23.32 8.71 2.52
CA ILE A 226 -24.51 8.38 3.31
C ILE A 226 -25.12 9.65 3.90
N GLU A 227 -24.30 10.52 4.50
CA GLU A 227 -24.76 11.80 5.07
C GLU A 227 -25.36 12.73 4.01
N ALA A 228 -24.81 12.74 2.79
CA ALA A 228 -25.33 13.56 1.69
C ALA A 228 -26.66 13.06 1.10
N ASN A 229 -27.00 11.78 1.30
CA ASN A 229 -28.24 11.15 0.80
C ASN A 229 -29.35 11.03 1.87
N ARG A 230 -29.10 11.51 3.10
CA ARG A 230 -30.10 11.61 4.17
C ARG A 230 -30.79 12.96 4.16
#